data_AF-A0A095SQG9-F1
#
_entry.id   AF-A0A095SQG9-F1
#
_cell.length_a   1.000
_cell.length_b   1.000
_cell.length_c   1.000
_cell.angle_alpha   90.00
_cell.angle_beta   90.00
_cell.angle_gamma   90.00
#
_symmetry.space_group_name_H-M   'P 1'
#
loop_
_entity.id
_entity.type
_entity.pdbx_description
1 polymer ?
#
loop_
_entity_poly.entity_id
_entity_poly.type
_entity_poly.pdbx_seq_one_letter_code
_entity_poly.pdbx_strand_id
1 'polypeptide(L)'
;MTKDEINLILKRRIKNGDEFNHLIEKPKNQKVKLQSGDTFYSVSIMSKWAKTFYKQVAKLSLILKGNTIKETCDKVHYFLFYDIQYQADGVTQNIRSPANSWFNRRDGIDCKSYSIFASCVLLNLGIKHYIRQIKQPNFNPKQYTHVYVVVPNNQVSGKLEDGYCVIDGTVQSNKEPNYTDKKDVFMSLKLPHIGLNCPAPKKGLKGTPRKTKRSTTIKKSSNQTRERFPF
;
A
#
# COMPACT_ATOMS: atom_id res chain seq x y z
N MET A 1 -19.10 7.36 20.10
CA MET A 1 -18.16 8.30 19.46
C MET A 1 -18.69 8.67 18.09
N THR A 2 -18.87 9.96 17.82
CA THR A 2 -19.32 10.47 16.52
C THR A 2 -18.17 10.46 15.51
N LYS A 3 -18.49 10.60 14.22
CA LYS A 3 -17.48 10.74 13.15
C LYS A 3 -16.54 11.92 13.42
N ASP A 4 -17.08 13.04 13.87
CA ASP A 4 -16.31 14.27 14.08
C ASP A 4 -15.37 14.15 15.28
N GLU A 5 -15.80 13.45 16.34
CA GLU A 5 -14.93 13.09 17.47
C GLU A 5 -13.78 12.19 17.03
N ILE A 6 -14.05 11.16 16.21
CA ILE A 6 -13.00 10.28 15.65
C ILE A 6 -12.01 11.10 14.83
N ASN A 7 -12.51 11.97 13.95
CA ASN A 7 -11.67 12.81 13.10
C ASN A 7 -10.83 13.79 13.90
N LEU A 8 -11.37 14.36 14.97
CA LEU A 8 -10.64 15.28 15.85
C LEU A 8 -9.50 14.56 16.57
N ILE A 9 -9.78 13.38 17.14
CA ILE A 9 -8.79 12.57 17.86
C ILE A 9 -7.68 12.06 16.92
N LEU A 10 -8.03 11.70 15.69
CA LEU A 10 -7.10 11.13 14.71
C LEU A 10 -6.46 12.17 13.77
N LYS A 11 -6.78 13.46 13.95
CA LYS A 11 -6.15 14.54 13.18
C LYS A 11 -4.67 14.62 13.54
N ARG A 12 -3.81 14.59 12.53
CA ARG A 12 -2.35 14.53 12.72
C ARG A 12 -1.62 15.46 11.75
N ARG A 13 -0.41 15.87 12.13
CA ARG A 13 0.48 16.59 11.23
C ARG A 13 1.18 15.59 10.32
N ILE A 14 0.73 15.48 9.07
CA ILE A 14 1.37 14.64 8.06
C ILE A 14 2.61 15.33 7.47
N LYS A 15 3.54 14.53 6.97
CA LYS A 15 4.75 14.98 6.26
C LYS A 15 4.39 15.66 4.93
N ASN A 16 5.35 16.40 4.38
CA ASN A 16 5.14 17.09 3.11
C ASN A 16 5.07 16.10 1.92
N GLY A 17 5.94 15.09 1.88
CA GLY A 17 5.78 14.01 0.89
C GLY A 17 6.05 14.40 -0.56
N ASP A 18 6.49 15.63 -0.86
CA ASP A 18 6.67 16.10 -2.24
C ASP A 18 7.64 15.25 -3.06
N GLU A 19 8.60 14.60 -2.41
CA GLU A 19 9.51 13.66 -3.06
C GLU A 19 8.80 12.42 -3.63
N PHE A 20 7.56 12.14 -3.24
CA PHE A 20 6.77 11.02 -3.77
C PHE A 20 5.82 11.43 -4.91
N ASN A 21 5.62 12.73 -5.15
CA ASN A 21 4.67 13.22 -6.16
C ASN A 21 4.93 12.67 -7.57
N HIS A 22 6.20 12.46 -7.93
CA HIS A 22 6.59 11.94 -9.25
C HIS A 22 6.55 10.40 -9.34
N LEU A 23 6.31 9.70 -8.23
CA LEU A 23 6.26 8.25 -8.13
C LEU A 23 4.83 7.69 -8.20
N ILE A 24 3.83 8.58 -8.09
CA ILE A 24 2.41 8.23 -8.07
C ILE A 24 1.74 8.88 -9.28
N GLU A 25 0.93 8.11 -10.00
CA GLU A 25 0.17 8.66 -11.14
C GLU A 25 -0.76 9.79 -10.69
N LYS A 26 -1.04 10.73 -11.60
CA LYS A 26 -2.06 11.77 -11.35
C LYS A 26 -3.46 11.15 -11.36
N PRO A 27 -4.39 11.62 -10.51
CA PRO A 27 -5.73 11.08 -10.46
C PRO A 27 -6.47 11.30 -11.78
N LYS A 28 -6.96 10.23 -12.40
CA LYS A 28 -7.86 10.29 -13.56
C LYS A 28 -9.31 10.21 -13.08
N ASN A 29 -9.87 11.29 -12.51
CA ASN A 29 -11.30 11.46 -12.16
C ASN A 29 -12.07 10.22 -11.65
N GLN A 30 -11.42 9.29 -10.94
CA GLN A 30 -12.02 8.05 -10.47
C GLN A 30 -12.68 8.29 -9.13
N LYS A 31 -13.95 8.71 -9.19
CA LYS A 31 -14.87 8.66 -8.05
C LYS A 31 -15.52 7.28 -8.07
N VAL A 32 -15.14 6.39 -7.15
CA VAL A 32 -15.92 5.15 -6.95
C VAL A 32 -17.28 5.57 -6.44
N LYS A 33 -18.30 5.39 -7.27
CA LYS A 33 -19.68 5.40 -6.81
C LYS A 33 -19.81 4.33 -5.75
N LEU A 34 -20.22 4.75 -4.56
CA LEU A 34 -20.68 3.83 -3.56
C LEU A 34 -21.94 3.11 -4.01
N GLN A 35 -21.99 1.84 -3.66
CA GLN A 35 -23.23 1.13 -3.53
C GLN A 35 -23.54 1.02 -2.03
N SER A 36 -24.74 1.44 -1.62
CA SER A 36 -25.30 1.09 -0.33
C SER A 36 -25.66 -0.40 -0.39
N GLY A 37 -24.91 -1.23 0.33
CA GLY A 37 -25.10 -2.68 0.34
C GLY A 37 -24.26 -3.32 1.44
N ASP A 38 -24.79 -4.41 1.97
CA ASP A 38 -24.28 -5.17 3.12
C ASP A 38 -22.75 -5.35 3.06
N THR A 39 -22.10 -5.18 4.21
CA THR A 39 -20.65 -4.86 4.34
C THR A 39 -19.73 -5.78 3.54
N PHE A 40 -20.15 -7.02 3.28
CA PHE A 40 -19.50 -7.98 2.39
C PHE A 40 -19.22 -7.47 0.97
N TYR A 41 -20.12 -6.67 0.39
CA TYR A 41 -19.94 -6.15 -0.97
C TYR A 41 -18.69 -5.27 -1.07
N SER A 42 -18.25 -4.69 0.04
CA SER A 42 -17.09 -3.79 0.05
C SER A 42 -15.74 -4.49 -0.19
N VAL A 43 -15.47 -5.69 0.37
CA VAL A 43 -14.14 -6.32 0.17
C VAL A 43 -13.93 -6.79 -1.26
N SER A 44 -14.96 -7.35 -1.90
CA SER A 44 -14.86 -7.82 -3.28
C SER A 44 -14.65 -6.63 -4.24
N ILE A 45 -15.32 -5.50 -4.00
CA ILE A 45 -15.04 -4.23 -4.69
C ILE A 45 -13.59 -3.81 -4.42
N MET A 46 -13.14 -3.79 -3.18
CA MET A 46 -11.76 -3.40 -2.83
C MET A 46 -10.72 -4.26 -3.57
N SER A 47 -10.94 -5.58 -3.65
CA SER A 47 -10.08 -6.49 -4.41
C SER A 47 -10.03 -6.13 -5.89
N LYS A 48 -11.21 -5.91 -6.51
CA LYS A 48 -11.30 -5.49 -7.92
C LYS A 48 -10.63 -4.12 -8.13
N TRP A 49 -10.84 -3.19 -7.21
CA TRP A 49 -10.30 -1.84 -7.28
C TRP A 49 -8.77 -1.84 -7.17
N ALA A 50 -8.21 -2.58 -6.21
CA ALA A 50 -6.77 -2.75 -6.07
C ALA A 50 -6.15 -3.37 -7.33
N LYS A 51 -6.75 -4.44 -7.87
CA LYS A 51 -6.29 -5.08 -9.12
C LYS A 51 -6.41 -4.17 -10.35
N THR A 52 -7.33 -3.20 -10.33
CA THR A 52 -7.49 -2.23 -11.42
C THR A 52 -6.45 -1.12 -11.35
N PHE A 53 -6.13 -0.63 -10.15
CA PHE A 53 -5.33 0.59 -9.96
C PHE A 53 -3.93 0.39 -9.39
N TYR A 54 -3.50 -0.85 -9.13
CA TYR A 54 -2.18 -1.08 -8.51
C TYR A 54 -1.04 -0.37 -9.24
N LYS A 55 -1.06 -0.32 -10.58
CA LYS A 55 -0.01 0.33 -11.37
C LYS A 55 0.21 1.81 -11.06
N GLN A 56 -0.78 2.51 -10.49
CA GLN A 56 -0.66 3.93 -10.12
C GLN A 56 0.48 4.22 -9.14
N VAL A 57 0.90 3.21 -8.36
CA VAL A 57 1.96 3.34 -7.34
C VAL A 57 3.16 2.45 -7.64
N ALA A 58 3.33 1.96 -8.88
CA ALA A 58 4.39 1.01 -9.23
C ALA A 58 5.80 1.53 -8.89
N LYS A 59 6.08 2.81 -9.16
CA LYS A 59 7.39 3.42 -8.84
C LYS A 59 7.56 3.61 -7.33
N LEU A 60 6.51 4.04 -6.63
CA LEU A 60 6.52 4.16 -5.18
C LEU A 60 6.77 2.81 -4.50
N SER A 61 6.16 1.72 -5.00
CA SER A 61 6.37 0.37 -4.49
C SER A 61 7.83 -0.04 -4.44
N LEU A 62 8.62 0.32 -5.46
CA LEU A 62 10.05 0.02 -5.49
C LEU A 62 10.83 0.75 -4.38
N ILE A 63 10.39 1.97 -4.01
CA ILE A 63 10.98 2.73 -2.90
C ILE A 63 10.57 2.13 -1.55
N LEU A 64 9.32 1.64 -1.43
CA LEU A 64 8.80 1.04 -0.20
C LEU A 64 9.23 -0.42 0.00
N LYS A 65 9.90 -1.03 -0.98
CA LYS A 65 10.42 -2.39 -0.85
C LYS A 65 11.56 -2.44 0.17
N GLY A 66 11.40 -3.25 1.21
CA GLY A 66 12.47 -3.59 2.16
C GLY A 66 13.22 -4.85 1.74
N ASN A 67 14.24 -5.21 2.52
CA ASN A 67 15.00 -6.46 2.35
C ASN A 67 14.19 -7.67 2.84
N THR A 68 13.26 -7.46 3.76
CA THR A 68 12.36 -8.49 4.31
C THR A 68 10.89 -8.12 4.10
N ILE A 69 9.99 -9.10 4.29
CA ILE A 69 8.54 -8.86 4.30
C ILE A 69 8.17 -7.89 5.43
N LYS A 70 8.75 -8.08 6.62
CA LYS A 70 8.54 -7.22 7.77
C LYS A 70 8.94 -5.77 7.48
N GLU A 71 10.16 -5.57 6.97
CA GLU A 71 10.66 -4.24 6.62
C GLU A 71 9.81 -3.57 5.53
N THR A 72 9.34 -4.34 4.53
CA THR A 72 8.41 -3.83 3.51
C THR A 72 7.08 -3.40 4.14
N CYS A 73 6.51 -4.20 5.04
CA CYS A 73 5.26 -3.86 5.72
C CYS A 73 5.42 -2.60 6.59
N ASP A 74 6.53 -2.49 7.31
CA ASP A 74 6.86 -1.33 8.14
C ASP A 74 7.04 -0.07 7.27
N LYS A 75 7.71 -0.15 6.11
CA LYS A 75 7.82 0.95 5.13
C LYS A 75 6.46 1.42 4.63
N VAL A 76 5.62 0.47 4.22
CA VAL A 76 4.28 0.78 3.70
C VAL A 76 3.42 1.40 4.77
N HIS A 77 3.37 0.82 5.98
CA HIS A 77 2.65 1.40 7.10
C HIS A 77 3.14 2.81 7.43
N TYR A 78 4.46 2.99 7.54
CA TYR A 78 5.05 4.27 7.87
C TYR A 78 4.69 5.35 6.85
N PHE A 79 4.80 5.04 5.55
CA PHE A 79 4.35 5.94 4.50
C PHE A 79 2.87 6.28 4.65
N LEU A 80 1.99 5.28 4.78
CA LEU A 80 0.56 5.52 4.89
C LEU A 80 0.20 6.38 6.11
N PHE A 81 0.75 6.05 7.27
CA PHE A 81 0.46 6.75 8.52
C PHE A 81 1.00 8.19 8.51
N TYR A 82 2.26 8.39 8.12
CA TYR A 82 2.90 9.71 8.24
C TYR A 82 2.68 10.63 7.03
N ASP A 83 2.30 10.13 5.86
CA ASP A 83 2.11 10.94 4.66
C ASP A 83 0.65 11.17 4.25
N ILE A 84 -0.30 10.47 4.86
CA ILE A 84 -1.71 10.58 4.52
C ILE A 84 -2.52 10.81 5.80
N GLN A 85 -3.46 11.75 5.75
CA GLN A 85 -4.36 12.06 6.86
C GLN A 85 -5.48 11.02 6.89
N TYR A 86 -5.86 10.58 8.08
CA TYR A 86 -7.07 9.78 8.25
C TYR A 86 -8.31 10.67 8.29
N GLN A 87 -9.37 10.25 7.62
CA GLN A 87 -10.70 10.84 7.72
C GLN A 87 -11.73 9.71 7.70
N ALA A 88 -12.49 9.57 8.79
CA ALA A 88 -13.56 8.59 8.88
C ALA A 88 -14.65 8.88 7.84
N ASP A 89 -15.16 7.83 7.21
CA ASP A 89 -16.30 7.92 6.30
C ASP A 89 -17.58 8.31 7.06
N GLY A 90 -18.46 9.05 6.40
CA GLY A 90 -19.81 9.33 6.91
C GLY A 90 -20.83 8.36 6.33
N VAL A 91 -22.07 8.81 6.13
CA VAL A 91 -23.11 8.06 5.40
C VAL A 91 -22.62 7.68 4.00
N THR A 92 -21.92 8.60 3.33
CA THR A 92 -21.18 8.33 2.10
C THR A 92 -19.81 7.76 2.47
N GLN A 93 -19.65 6.45 2.33
CA GLN A 93 -18.35 5.80 2.24
C GLN A 93 -17.59 6.32 0.99
N ASN A 94 -16.27 6.29 0.88
CA ASN A 94 -15.67 6.61 -0.44
C ASN A 94 -14.48 5.73 -0.70
N ILE A 95 -14.56 4.87 -1.71
CA ILE A 95 -13.41 4.08 -2.12
C ILE A 95 -12.56 4.95 -3.06
N ARG A 96 -11.29 5.19 -2.71
CA ARG A 96 -10.36 5.97 -3.54
C ARG A 96 -9.29 5.07 -4.15
N SER A 97 -8.90 5.34 -5.40
CA SER A 97 -7.69 4.78 -5.99
C SER A 97 -6.44 5.41 -5.36
N PRO A 98 -5.26 4.75 -5.38
CA PRO A 98 -4.05 5.29 -4.76
C PRO A 98 -3.68 6.71 -5.23
N ALA A 99 -3.83 7.01 -6.52
CA ALA A 99 -3.59 8.35 -7.06
C ALA A 99 -4.54 9.41 -6.45
N ASN A 100 -5.81 9.07 -6.30
CA ASN A 100 -6.82 9.94 -5.69
C ASN A 100 -6.56 10.11 -4.18
N SER A 101 -6.20 9.02 -3.49
CA SER A 101 -5.79 9.05 -2.09
C SER A 101 -4.59 9.95 -1.85
N TRP A 102 -3.58 9.90 -2.73
CA TRP A 102 -2.41 10.75 -2.65
C TRP A 102 -2.74 12.23 -2.91
N PHE A 103 -3.53 12.50 -3.94
CA PHE A 103 -3.95 13.87 -4.29
C PHE A 103 -4.71 14.55 -3.14
N ASN A 104 -5.64 13.82 -2.50
CA ASN A 104 -6.44 14.32 -1.39
C ASN A 104 -5.84 13.98 -0.01
N ARG A 105 -4.54 13.67 0.07
CA ARG A 105 -3.91 13.14 1.29
C ARG A 105 -4.01 14.07 2.50
N ARG A 106 -4.21 15.38 2.27
CA ARG A 106 -4.35 16.41 3.34
C ARG A 106 -5.77 16.50 3.88
N ASP A 107 -6.77 16.31 3.03
CA ASP A 107 -8.19 16.25 3.44
C ASP A 107 -8.45 14.96 4.22
N GLY A 108 -7.79 13.89 3.78
CA GLY A 108 -7.76 12.60 4.43
C GLY A 108 -8.56 11.53 3.68
N ILE A 109 -8.32 10.29 4.08
CA ILE A 109 -8.93 9.08 3.51
C ILE A 109 -9.37 8.11 4.61
N ASP A 110 -10.27 7.19 4.28
CA ASP A 110 -10.81 6.18 5.20
C ASP A 110 -10.03 4.86 5.18
N CYS A 111 -10.39 3.93 6.08
CA CYS A 111 -9.74 2.63 6.24
C CYS A 111 -9.71 1.75 4.96
N LYS A 112 -10.75 1.82 4.12
CA LYS A 112 -10.81 1.07 2.85
C LYS A 112 -9.80 1.63 1.85
N SER A 113 -9.76 2.96 1.74
CA SER A 113 -8.83 3.66 0.86
C SER A 113 -7.37 3.43 1.29
N TYR A 114 -7.08 3.38 2.60
CA TYR A 114 -5.77 2.94 3.13
C TYR A 114 -5.42 1.51 2.72
N SER A 115 -6.35 0.58 2.93
CA SER A 115 -6.16 -0.84 2.64
C SER A 115 -5.93 -1.10 1.14
N ILE A 116 -6.65 -0.39 0.28
CA ILE A 116 -6.44 -0.42 -1.17
C ILE A 116 -5.05 0.10 -1.53
N PHE A 117 -4.62 1.21 -0.92
CA PHE A 117 -3.28 1.74 -1.18
C PHE A 117 -2.20 0.73 -0.82
N ALA A 118 -2.26 0.16 0.39
CA ALA A 118 -1.35 -0.89 0.83
C ALA A 118 -1.38 -2.09 -0.12
N SER A 119 -2.57 -2.58 -0.47
CA SER A 119 -2.75 -3.70 -1.39
C SER A 119 -2.13 -3.42 -2.76
N CYS A 120 -2.37 -2.24 -3.34
CA CYS A 120 -1.76 -1.80 -4.59
C CYS A 120 -0.22 -1.81 -4.52
N VAL A 121 0.36 -1.36 -3.40
CA VAL A 121 1.82 -1.40 -3.23
C VAL A 121 2.32 -2.85 -3.26
N LEU A 122 1.69 -3.73 -2.48
CA LEU A 122 2.08 -5.15 -2.38
C LEU A 122 1.86 -5.94 -3.68
N LEU A 123 0.78 -5.64 -4.42
CA LEU A 123 0.51 -6.25 -5.73
C LEU A 123 1.64 -5.96 -6.72
N ASN A 124 2.16 -4.73 -6.77
CA ASN A 124 3.32 -4.40 -7.62
C ASN A 124 4.60 -5.16 -7.21
N LEU A 125 4.73 -5.51 -5.94
CA LEU A 125 5.89 -6.24 -5.41
C LEU A 125 5.74 -7.76 -5.55
N GLY A 126 4.61 -8.26 -6.04
CA GLY A 126 4.31 -9.69 -6.12
C GLY A 126 4.12 -10.34 -4.75
N ILE A 127 3.82 -9.57 -3.71
CA ILE A 127 3.66 -10.06 -2.34
C ILE A 127 2.21 -10.51 -2.13
N LYS A 128 2.03 -11.80 -1.81
CA LYS A 128 0.76 -12.39 -1.38
C LYS A 128 0.34 -11.74 -0.06
N HIS A 129 -0.92 -11.36 0.04
CA HIS A 129 -1.49 -10.73 1.23
C HIS A 129 -3.00 -10.95 1.27
N TYR A 130 -3.65 -10.49 2.34
CA TYR A 130 -5.09 -10.52 2.50
C TYR A 130 -5.60 -9.13 2.86
N ILE A 131 -6.74 -8.77 2.30
CA ILE A 131 -7.55 -7.65 2.83
C ILE A 131 -8.45 -8.25 3.90
N ARG A 132 -8.28 -7.80 5.15
CA ARG A 132 -9.00 -8.31 6.32
C ARG A 132 -10.02 -7.29 6.80
N GLN A 133 -11.27 -7.71 6.91
CA GLN A 133 -12.33 -6.97 7.61
C GLN A 133 -12.58 -7.58 8.97
N ILE A 134 -12.85 -6.74 9.96
CA ILE A 134 -13.14 -7.17 11.32
C ILE A 134 -14.42 -6.55 11.88
N LYS A 135 -15.05 -7.27 12.82
CA LYS A 135 -16.04 -6.72 13.75
C LYS A 135 -15.31 -6.32 15.03
N GLN A 136 -15.38 -5.05 15.40
CA GLN A 136 -14.75 -4.56 16.62
C GLN A 136 -15.70 -4.74 17.83
N PRO A 137 -15.19 -5.19 18.99
CA PRO A 137 -16.04 -5.50 20.15
C PRO A 137 -16.80 -4.27 20.67
N ASN A 138 -16.18 -3.09 20.62
CA ASN A 138 -16.68 -1.87 21.25
C ASN A 138 -17.27 -0.85 20.25
N PHE A 139 -17.37 -1.21 18.97
CA PHE A 139 -17.84 -0.30 17.92
C PHE A 139 -18.66 -1.06 16.87
N ASN A 140 -19.98 -0.86 16.90
CA ASN A 140 -21.00 -1.59 16.13
C ASN A 140 -20.69 -3.09 15.98
N PRO A 141 -20.64 -3.87 17.08
CA PRO A 141 -20.10 -5.24 17.11
C PRO A 141 -20.84 -6.26 16.24
N LYS A 142 -22.03 -5.92 15.73
CA LYS A 142 -22.79 -6.75 14.80
C LYS A 142 -22.35 -6.58 13.34
N GLN A 143 -21.60 -5.52 13.02
CA GLN A 143 -21.20 -5.14 11.66
C GLN A 143 -19.67 -5.16 11.51
N TYR A 144 -19.19 -5.35 10.28
CA TYR A 144 -17.77 -5.15 9.98
C TYR A 144 -17.48 -3.65 9.95
N THR A 145 -16.59 -3.20 10.82
CA THR A 145 -16.39 -1.77 11.07
C THR A 145 -15.01 -1.29 10.68
N HIS A 146 -14.06 -2.20 10.50
CA HIS A 146 -12.69 -1.84 10.16
C HIS A 146 -12.09 -2.79 9.14
N VAL A 147 -11.17 -2.26 8.33
CA VAL A 147 -10.47 -3.01 7.27
C VAL A 147 -9.01 -2.57 7.21
N TYR A 148 -8.13 -3.55 7.04
CA TYR A 148 -6.69 -3.39 6.93
C TYR A 148 -6.09 -4.54 6.11
N VAL A 149 -4.77 -4.54 5.94
CA VAL A 149 -4.05 -5.59 5.21
C VAL A 149 -3.24 -6.45 6.18
N VAL A 150 -3.26 -7.77 5.97
CA VAL A 150 -2.36 -8.72 6.64
C VAL A 150 -1.51 -9.46 5.61
N VAL A 151 -0.23 -9.63 5.92
CA VAL A 151 0.78 -10.17 4.99
C VAL A 151 1.43 -11.39 5.61
N PRO A 152 1.24 -12.61 5.07
CA PRO A 152 1.89 -13.80 5.59
C PRO A 152 3.41 -13.67 5.52
N ASN A 153 4.11 -14.09 6.57
CA ASN A 153 5.57 -14.07 6.61
C ASN A 153 6.14 -15.05 5.57
N ASN A 154 5.52 -16.23 5.44
CA ASN A 154 5.86 -17.22 4.44
C ASN A 154 5.09 -16.96 3.13
N GLN A 155 5.79 -16.37 2.15
CA GLN A 155 5.22 -16.07 0.84
C GLN A 155 5.10 -17.30 -0.08
N VAL A 156 5.74 -18.42 0.26
CA VAL A 156 5.59 -19.68 -0.48
C VAL A 156 4.25 -20.31 -0.11
N SER A 157 4.02 -20.59 1.18
CA SER A 157 2.76 -21.14 1.67
C SER A 157 1.61 -20.16 1.50
N GLY A 158 1.86 -18.86 1.73
CA GLY A 158 0.84 -17.82 1.77
C GLY A 158 -0.11 -17.96 2.97
N LYS A 159 0.19 -18.82 3.94
CA LYS A 159 -0.67 -19.13 5.09
C LYS A 159 -0.42 -18.16 6.23
N LEU A 160 -1.49 -17.77 6.94
CA LEU A 160 -1.39 -16.82 8.06
C LEU A 160 -0.96 -17.51 9.37
N GLU A 161 -1.17 -18.81 9.49
CA GLU A 161 -0.69 -19.64 10.61
C GLU A 161 0.85 -19.68 10.74
N ASP A 162 1.59 -19.41 9.66
CA ASP A 162 3.06 -19.28 9.68
C ASP A 162 3.54 -17.90 10.25
N GLY A 163 2.61 -17.11 10.80
CA GLY A 163 2.82 -15.73 11.21
C GLY A 163 2.62 -14.73 10.08
N TYR A 164 2.30 -13.49 10.45
CA TYR A 164 2.01 -12.41 9.51
C TYR A 164 2.37 -11.04 10.07
N CYS A 165 2.50 -10.08 9.17
CA CYS A 165 2.60 -8.66 9.46
C CYS A 165 1.24 -7.98 9.23
N VAL A 166 0.97 -6.91 9.95
CA VAL A 166 -0.22 -6.07 9.78
C VAL A 166 0.19 -4.74 9.15
N ILE A 167 -0.63 -4.22 8.24
CA ILE A 167 -0.50 -2.88 7.68
C ILE A 167 -1.85 -2.17 7.88
N ASP A 168 -1.87 -1.27 8.86
CA ASP A 168 -3.02 -0.43 9.17
C ASP A 168 -2.62 1.05 9.24
N GLY A 169 -2.84 1.80 8.16
CA GLY A 169 -2.49 3.22 8.08
C GLY A 169 -3.37 4.15 8.92
N THR A 170 -4.40 3.63 9.59
CA THR A 170 -5.30 4.43 10.42
C THR A 170 -4.72 4.74 11.79
N VAL A 171 -3.87 3.86 12.32
CA VAL A 171 -3.26 3.95 13.66
C VAL A 171 -1.74 3.91 13.60
N GLN A 172 -1.08 4.50 14.60
CA GLN A 172 0.39 4.60 14.62
C GLN A 172 1.07 3.26 14.91
N SER A 173 0.40 2.39 15.65
CA SER A 173 0.92 1.09 16.02
C SER A 173 0.55 0.04 14.98
N ASN A 174 1.53 -0.71 14.48
CA ASN A 174 1.35 -1.87 13.59
C ASN A 174 0.85 -3.13 14.32
N LYS A 175 0.02 -2.96 15.36
CA LYS A 175 -0.58 -4.07 16.11
C LYS A 175 -1.96 -4.37 15.55
N GLU A 176 -2.32 -5.65 15.50
CA GLU A 176 -3.66 -6.02 15.05
C GLU A 176 -4.72 -5.49 16.03
N PRO A 177 -5.78 -4.82 15.55
CA PRO A 177 -6.88 -4.41 16.41
C PRO A 177 -7.64 -5.62 16.96
N ASN A 178 -8.15 -5.51 18.19
CA ASN A 178 -9.02 -6.53 18.77
C ASN A 178 -10.30 -6.69 17.94
N TYR A 179 -10.72 -7.94 17.70
CA TYR A 179 -11.91 -8.27 16.93
C TYR A 179 -12.66 -9.48 17.50
N THR A 180 -13.96 -9.55 17.23
CA THR A 180 -14.82 -10.71 17.58
C THR A 180 -15.05 -11.65 16.39
N ASP A 181 -14.91 -11.14 15.17
CA ASP A 181 -15.11 -11.86 13.93
C ASP A 181 -14.28 -11.20 12.82
N LYS A 182 -13.86 -11.99 11.83
CA LYS A 182 -13.02 -11.53 10.72
C LYS A 182 -13.36 -12.19 9.40
N LYS A 183 -13.09 -11.49 8.30
CA LYS A 183 -13.19 -11.99 6.93
C LYS A 183 -11.99 -11.56 6.11
N ASP A 184 -11.39 -12.53 5.44
CA ASP A 184 -10.18 -12.34 4.66
C ASP A 184 -10.46 -12.57 3.17
N VAL A 185 -9.95 -11.67 2.33
CA VAL A 185 -9.90 -11.88 0.88
C VAL A 185 -8.45 -11.94 0.44
N PHE A 186 -8.08 -13.09 -0.12
CA PHE A 186 -6.74 -13.32 -0.63
C PHE A 186 -6.44 -12.46 -1.85
N MET A 187 -5.26 -11.86 -1.84
CA MET A 187 -4.74 -10.98 -2.86
C MET A 187 -3.40 -11.48 -3.36
N SER A 188 -3.36 -11.78 -4.65
CA SER A 188 -2.13 -11.95 -5.41
C SER A 188 -2.40 -11.54 -6.86
N LEU A 189 -1.36 -11.06 -7.54
CA LEU A 189 -1.36 -11.06 -9.00
C LEU A 189 -0.82 -12.41 -9.43
N LYS A 190 -1.58 -13.14 -10.25
CA LYS A 190 -0.98 -14.16 -11.12
C LYS A 190 -0.18 -13.40 -12.18
N LEU A 191 1.02 -12.93 -11.83
CA LEU A 191 1.90 -12.36 -12.84
C LEU A 191 2.32 -13.52 -13.76
N PRO A 192 2.15 -13.43 -15.09
CA PRO A 192 2.93 -14.29 -15.98
C PRO A 192 4.40 -14.02 -15.63
N HIS A 193 5.15 -15.10 -15.37
CA HIS A 193 6.53 -15.06 -14.91
C HIS A 193 7.35 -14.06 -15.73
N ILE A 194 7.55 -12.84 -15.23
CA ILE A 194 8.64 -11.98 -15.71
C ILE A 194 9.88 -12.55 -15.03
N GLY A 195 10.37 -13.65 -15.60
CA GLY A 195 11.67 -14.19 -15.28
C GLY A 195 12.69 -13.10 -15.51
N LEU A 196 13.33 -12.65 -14.44
CA LEU A 196 14.60 -11.93 -14.52
C LEU A 196 15.63 -12.91 -15.10
N ASN A 197 15.64 -13.06 -16.42
CA ASN A 197 16.77 -13.66 -17.10
C ASN A 197 17.92 -12.67 -16.94
N CYS A 198 18.81 -12.95 -15.99
CA CYS A 198 20.14 -12.39 -15.98
C CYS A 198 20.78 -12.76 -17.34
N PRO A 199 21.20 -11.80 -18.18
CA PRO A 199 21.93 -12.16 -19.39
C PRO A 199 23.20 -12.87 -18.94
N ALA A 200 23.32 -14.16 -19.28
CA ALA A 200 24.55 -14.91 -19.05
C ALA A 200 25.71 -14.14 -19.68
N PRO A 201 26.85 -13.99 -18.99
CA PRO A 201 28.00 -13.32 -19.56
C PRO A 201 28.48 -14.10 -20.78
N LYS A 202 28.35 -13.51 -21.97
CA LYS A 202 28.91 -14.08 -23.19
C LYS A 202 30.43 -14.16 -23.03
N LYS A 203 30.95 -15.36 -22.88
CA LYS A 203 32.39 -15.63 -22.99
C LYS A 203 32.86 -15.25 -24.40
N GLY A 204 33.79 -14.28 -24.44
CA GLY A 204 34.87 -14.17 -25.41
C GLY A 204 34.51 -13.85 -26.86
N LEU A 205 34.75 -12.60 -27.26
CA LEU A 205 35.19 -12.25 -28.62
C LEU A 205 36.25 -11.15 -28.51
N LYS A 206 37.46 -11.46 -28.99
CA LYS A 206 38.63 -10.57 -29.07
C LYS A 206 38.50 -9.57 -30.24
N GLY A 207 39.06 -8.37 -30.06
CA GLY A 207 39.34 -7.35 -31.09
C GLY A 207 38.27 -6.26 -31.18
N THR A 208 38.54 -4.95 -31.20
CA THR A 208 39.71 -4.11 -31.51
C THR A 208 39.52 -2.73 -30.83
N PRO A 209 40.54 -1.86 -30.69
CA PRO A 209 40.43 -0.66 -29.87
C PRO A 209 39.77 0.49 -30.65
N ARG A 210 38.75 1.14 -30.08
CA ARG A 210 38.23 2.40 -30.63
C ARG A 210 38.01 3.46 -29.54
N LYS A 211 38.96 4.40 -29.57
CA LYS A 211 38.98 5.82 -29.12
C LYS A 211 37.93 6.27 -28.09
N THR A 212 38.48 6.67 -26.95
CA THR A 212 37.93 7.51 -25.88
C THR A 212 37.23 8.77 -26.40
N LYS A 213 36.01 9.03 -25.90
CA LYS A 213 35.47 10.38 -25.75
C LYS A 213 34.91 10.56 -24.34
N ARG A 214 35.18 11.76 -23.82
CA ARG A 214 35.13 12.18 -22.41
C ARG A 214 33.74 12.12 -21.79
N SER A 215 33.74 11.58 -20.58
CA SER A 215 32.98 11.96 -19.37
C SER A 215 32.09 13.22 -19.49
N THR A 216 30.79 13.01 -19.31
CA THR A 216 29.89 14.00 -18.68
C THR A 216 29.22 13.33 -17.48
N THR A 217 29.63 13.76 -16.29
CA THR A 217 29.17 13.31 -14.98
C THR A 217 27.68 13.56 -14.81
N ILE A 218 26.85 12.51 -14.89
CA ILE A 218 25.47 12.58 -14.39
C ILE A 218 25.55 12.40 -12.86
N LYS A 219 25.26 13.49 -12.13
CA LYS A 219 25.12 13.49 -10.67
C LYS A 219 24.11 12.41 -10.26
N LYS A 220 24.58 11.46 -9.44
CA LYS A 220 23.73 10.49 -8.72
C LYS A 220 22.80 11.25 -7.77
N SER A 221 21.54 11.36 -8.13
CA SER A 221 20.44 11.68 -7.22
C SER A 221 19.99 10.40 -6.52
N SER A 222 20.72 9.93 -5.49
CA SER A 222 20.37 8.65 -4.85
C SER A 222 20.50 8.60 -3.32
N ASN A 223 20.55 9.74 -2.60
CA ASN A 223 20.72 9.70 -1.15
C ASN A 223 19.52 10.18 -0.30
N GLN A 224 18.52 10.86 -0.85
CA GLN A 224 17.43 11.41 -0.02
C GLN A 224 16.37 10.39 0.43
N THR A 225 16.11 9.33 -0.33
CA THR A 225 15.07 8.34 0.03
C THR A 225 15.52 7.35 1.11
N ARG A 226 16.83 7.15 1.31
CA ARG A 226 17.36 6.22 2.32
C ARG A 226 17.23 6.74 3.75
N GLU A 227 17.23 8.06 3.96
CA GLU A 227 17.12 8.67 5.30
C GLU A 227 15.67 8.82 5.78
N ARG A 228 14.68 8.54 4.94
CA ARG A 228 13.27 8.86 5.24
C ARG A 228 12.57 7.86 6.16
N PHE A 229 13.01 6.60 6.15
CA PHE A 229 12.43 5.53 6.94
C PHE A 229 13.40 5.15 8.07
N PRO A 230 12.96 5.16 9.34
CA PRO A 230 13.87 5.07 10.49
C PRO A 230 14.36 3.65 10.82
N PHE A 231 14.38 2.73 9.85
CA PHE A 231 14.66 1.31 10.04
C PHE A 231 15.37 0.69 8.84
#